data_AF-A0AAV3QWV7-F1
#
_entry.id   AF-A0AAV3QWV7-F1
#
_cell.length_a   1.000
_cell.length_b   1.000
_cell.length_c   1.000
_cell.angle_alpha   90.00
_cell.angle_beta   90.00
_cell.angle_gamma   90.00
#
_symmetry.space_group_name_H-M   'P 1'
#
loop_
_entity.id
_entity.type
_entity.pdbx_description
1 polymer ?
#
loop_
_entity_poly.entity_id
_entity_poly.type
_entity_poly.pdbx_seq_one_letter_code
_entity_poly.pdbx_strand_id
1 'polypeptide(L)'
;MEISIAMGVALVLGILPLVVSLLWWWNDIWYGLPASLRCSSSGTKLPPGYMGFPFIGDLLSFLWYFKFLRKPDDYIDSKRRR
;
A
#
# COMPACT_ATOMS: atom_id res chain seq x y z
N MET A 1 13.12 4.77 -36.06
CA MET A 1 12.57 5.75 -35.10
C MET A 1 11.35 5.18 -34.39
N GLU A 2 10.30 4.77 -35.12
CA GLU A 2 9.07 4.17 -34.56
C GLU A 2 9.30 2.95 -33.63
N ILE A 3 10.13 1.98 -34.05
CA ILE A 3 10.39 0.76 -33.27
C ILE A 3 11.10 1.06 -31.94
N SER A 4 12.02 2.03 -31.94
CA SER A 4 12.74 2.46 -30.74
C SER A 4 11.82 3.14 -29.72
N ILE A 5 10.86 3.95 -30.21
CA ILE A 5 9.85 4.59 -29.36
C ILE A 5 8.89 3.55 -28.79
N ALA A 6 8.40 2.63 -29.63
CA ALA A 6 7.50 1.56 -29.21
C ALA A 6 8.14 0.66 -28.13
N MET A 7 9.42 0.32 -28.28
CA MET A 7 10.17 -0.46 -27.29
C MET A 7 10.33 0.29 -25.96
N GLY A 8 10.65 1.60 -26.02
CA GLY A 8 10.73 2.44 -24.82
C GLY A 8 9.40 2.52 -24.06
N VAL A 9 8.29 2.70 -24.78
CA VAL A 9 6.94 2.72 -24.19
C VAL A 9 6.59 1.38 -23.55
N ALA A 10 6.87 0.27 -24.23
CA ALA A 10 6.61 -1.07 -23.68
C ALA A 10 7.39 -1.33 -22.39
N LEU A 11 8.66 -0.92 -22.32
CA LEU A 11 9.47 -1.03 -21.11
C LEU A 11 8.93 -0.18 -19.96
N VAL A 12 8.55 1.07 -20.23
CA VAL A 12 7.96 1.94 -19.21
C VAL A 12 6.64 1.33 -18.70
N LEU A 13 5.75 0.90 -19.59
CA LEU A 13 4.48 0.29 -19.21
C LEU A 13 4.65 -1.05 -18.47
N GLY A 14 5.70 -1.80 -18.75
CA GLY A 14 5.99 -3.06 -18.05
C GLY A 14 6.66 -2.84 -16.69
N ILE A 15 7.66 -1.96 -16.61
CA ILE A 15 8.48 -1.75 -15.41
C ILE A 15 7.76 -0.85 -14.40
N LEU A 16 7.05 0.18 -14.86
CA LEU A 16 6.42 1.15 -13.97
C LEU A 16 5.42 0.51 -12.99
N PRO A 17 4.51 -0.40 -13.41
CA PRO A 17 3.60 -1.07 -12.48
C PRO A 17 4.35 -1.95 -11.47
N LEU A 18 5.44 -2.60 -11.90
CA LEU A 18 6.27 -3.43 -11.01
C LEU A 18 6.94 -2.58 -9.93
N VAL A 19 7.48 -1.42 -10.30
CA VAL A 19 8.08 -0.47 -9.36
C VAL A 19 7.04 0.07 -8.38
N VAL A 20 5.87 0.47 -8.87
CA VAL A 20 4.77 0.94 -8.00
C VAL A 20 4.32 -0.16 -7.04
N SER A 21 4.20 -1.40 -7.52
CA SER A 21 3.83 -2.55 -6.69
C SER A 21 4.89 -2.84 -5.63
N LEU A 22 6.17 -2.79 -5.99
CA LEU A 22 7.26 -2.98 -5.04
C LEU A 22 7.25 -1.89 -3.97
N LEU A 23 7.06 -0.63 -4.34
CA LEU A 23 6.95 0.49 -3.41
C LEU A 23 5.72 0.38 -2.51
N TRP A 24 4.61 -0.18 -3.01
CA TRP A 24 3.41 -0.43 -2.21
C TRP A 24 3.69 -1.41 -1.07
N TRP A 25 4.45 -2.49 -1.33
CA TRP A 25 4.75 -3.53 -0.35
C TRP A 25 5.99 -3.25 0.50
N TRP A 26 6.84 -2.31 0.07
CA TRP A 26 8.10 -1.98 0.73
C TRP A 26 7.95 -1.74 2.23
N ASN A 27 6.95 -0.96 2.63
CA ASN A 27 6.73 -0.59 4.04
C ASN A 27 6.39 -1.82 4.90
N ASP A 28 5.48 -2.68 4.43
CA ASP A 28 5.10 -3.91 5.13
C ASP A 28 6.25 -4.92 5.18
N ILE A 29 7.13 -4.96 4.16
CA ILE A 29 8.32 -5.81 4.16
C ILE A 29 9.32 -5.35 5.24
N TRP A 30 9.60 -4.05 5.34
CA TRP A 30 10.60 -3.54 6.28
C TRP A 30 10.15 -3.56 7.73
N TYR A 31 8.86 -3.30 7.99
CA TYR A 31 8.37 -3.15 9.36
C TYR A 31 7.42 -4.28 9.79
N GLY A 32 6.60 -4.78 8.87
CA GLY A 32 5.65 -5.86 9.14
C GLY A 32 6.33 -7.21 9.33
N LEU A 33 7.32 -7.57 8.48
CA LEU A 33 8.02 -8.86 8.60
C LEU A 33 8.82 -9.01 9.91
N PRO A 34 9.65 -8.04 10.34
CA PRO A 34 10.36 -8.19 11.61
C PRO A 34 9.42 -8.23 12.81
N ALA A 35 8.32 -7.46 12.77
CA ALA A 35 7.32 -7.46 13.82
C ALA A 35 6.58 -8.81 13.87
N SER A 36 6.23 -9.40 12.72
CA SER A 36 5.52 -10.68 12.66
C SER A 36 6.39 -11.83 13.16
N LEU A 37 7.69 -11.83 12.83
CA LEU A 37 8.66 -12.80 13.34
C LEU A 37 8.82 -12.71 14.86
N ARG A 38 8.89 -11.49 15.42
CA ARG A 38 8.97 -11.28 16.88
C ARG A 38 7.70 -11.75 17.59
N CYS A 39 6.54 -11.40 17.05
CA CYS A 39 5.24 -11.81 17.57
C CYS A 39 5.03 -13.34 17.52
N SER A 40 5.44 -13.98 16.42
CA SER A 40 5.38 -15.44 16.29
C SER A 40 6.24 -16.16 17.33
N SER A 41 7.40 -15.60 17.71
CA SER A 41 8.26 -16.16 18.76
C SER A 41 7.69 -15.97 20.17
N SER A 42 6.99 -14.86 20.40
CA SER A 42 6.40 -14.51 21.70
C SER A 42 4.98 -15.08 21.92
N GLY A 43 4.39 -15.75 20.93
CA GLY A 43 2.99 -16.21 20.97
C GLY A 43 1.97 -15.06 20.96
N THR A 44 2.40 -13.83 20.67
CA THR A 44 1.53 -12.66 20.56
C THR A 44 1.12 -12.47 19.10
N LYS A 45 -0.13 -12.09 18.83
CA LYS A 45 -0.62 -11.82 17.47
C LYS A 45 -0.55 -10.33 17.20
N LEU A 46 -0.03 -9.94 16.03
CA LEU A 46 -0.11 -8.54 15.58
C LEU A 46 -1.56 -8.11 15.41
N PRO A 47 -1.90 -6.85 15.73
CA PRO A 47 -3.21 -6.32 15.44
C PRO A 47 -3.49 -6.38 13.93
N PRO A 48 -4.73 -6.64 13.50
CA PRO A 48 -5.09 -6.65 12.09
C PRO A 48 -4.90 -5.25 11.48
N GLY A 49 -4.46 -5.20 10.22
CA GLY A 49 -4.23 -3.97 9.50
C GLY A 49 -3.02 -4.02 8.56
N TYR A 50 -2.82 -2.95 7.81
CA TYR A 50 -1.64 -2.70 6.98
C TYR A 50 -1.07 -1.32 7.36
N MET A 51 0.24 -1.12 7.19
CA MET A 51 0.86 0.15 7.60
C MET A 51 0.62 1.29 6.62
N GLY A 52 0.12 0.98 5.43
CA GLY A 52 -0.09 1.95 4.35
C GLY A 52 1.17 2.21 3.55
N PHE A 53 1.05 3.12 2.58
CA PHE A 53 2.17 3.52 1.76
C PHE A 53 3.28 4.17 2.58
N PRO A 54 4.56 4.04 2.16
CA PRO A 54 5.62 4.84 2.74
C PRO A 54 5.30 6.34 2.61
N PHE A 55 5.55 7.10 3.67
CA PHE A 55 5.30 8.54 3.84
C PHE A 55 3.84 9.01 3.86
N ILE A 56 2.98 8.43 3.01
CA ILE A 56 1.59 8.88 2.81
C ILE A 56 0.63 8.05 3.68
N GLY A 57 1.01 6.84 4.09
CA GLY A 57 0.20 5.94 4.89
C GLY A 57 -1.12 5.65 4.17
N ASP A 58 -2.22 6.08 4.79
CA ASP A 58 -3.58 5.89 4.30
C ASP A 58 -4.27 7.19 3.84
N LEU A 59 -3.50 8.25 3.66
CA LEU A 59 -4.02 9.58 3.36
C LEU A 59 -4.92 9.60 2.13
N LEU A 60 -4.62 8.80 1.10
CA LEU A 60 -5.45 8.71 -0.12
C LEU A 60 -6.84 8.17 0.19
N SER A 61 -6.93 7.06 0.93
CA SER A 61 -8.21 6.48 1.37
C SER A 61 -8.96 7.46 2.25
N PHE A 62 -8.27 8.07 3.21
CA PHE A 62 -8.84 9.09 4.09
C PHE A 62 -9.43 10.26 3.29
N LEU A 63 -8.66 10.85 2.37
CA LEU A 63 -9.12 11.93 1.50
C LEU A 63 -10.27 11.49 0.61
N TRP A 64 -10.32 10.24 0.16
CA TRP A 64 -11.44 9.71 -0.60
C TRP A 64 -12.76 9.78 0.18
N TYR A 65 -12.76 9.24 1.40
CA TYR A 65 -13.93 9.26 2.26
C TYR A 65 -14.35 10.67 2.68
N PHE A 66 -13.38 11.52 3.01
CA PHE A 66 -13.65 12.87 3.49
C PHE A 66 -14.03 13.84 2.36
N LYS A 67 -13.32 13.82 1.24
CA LYS A 67 -13.46 14.82 0.17
C LYS A 67 -14.49 14.41 -0.89
N PHE A 68 -14.46 13.15 -1.33
CA PHE A 68 -15.30 12.71 -2.45
C PHE A 68 -16.60 12.07 -1.98
N LEU A 69 -16.52 11.10 -1.05
CA LEU A 69 -17.71 10.46 -0.50
C LEU A 69 -18.43 11.33 0.53
N ARG A 70 -17.72 12.29 1.14
CA ARG A 70 -18.22 13.17 2.23
C ARG A 70 -18.84 12.36 3.38
N LYS A 71 -18.30 11.18 3.65
CA LYS A 71 -18.73 10.25 4.70
C LYS A 71 -17.52 9.85 5.54
N PRO A 72 -17.12 10.72 6.50
CA PRO A 72 -15.97 10.44 7.35
C PRO A 72 -16.22 9.25 8.28
N ASP A 73 -17.46 9.00 8.70
CA ASP A 73 -17.78 7.88 9.59
C ASP A 73 -17.58 6.53 8.90
N ASP A 74 -17.93 6.43 7.61
CA ASP A 74 -17.72 5.23 6.79
C ASP A 74 -16.23 4.86 6.69
N TYR A 75 -15.31 5.84 6.79
CA TYR A 75 -13.87 5.54 6.86
C TYR A 75 -13.53 4.75 8.12
N ILE A 76 -14.05 5.15 9.28
CA ILE A 76 -13.81 4.47 10.56
C ILE A 76 -14.40 3.06 10.51
N ASP A 77 -15.63 2.93 9.99
CA ASP A 77 -16.27 1.63 9.81
C ASP A 77 -15.47 0.72 8.86
N SER A 78 -14.89 1.27 7.80
CA SER A 78 -14.05 0.51 6.86
C SER A 78 -12.77 -0.02 7.53
N LYS A 79 -12.26 0.69 8.54
CA LYS A 79 -11.10 0.26 9.34
C LYS A 79 -11.48 -0.76 10.40
N ARG A 80 -12.69 -0.68 10.95
CA ARG A 80 -13.18 -1.58 12.00
C ARG A 80 -13.57 -2.97 11.48
N ARG A 81 -13.98 -3.07 10.22
CA ARG A 81 -14.39 -4.33 9.58
C ARG A 81 -13.24 -5.16 8.98
N ARG A 82 -12.00 -4.64 9.02
CA ARG A 82 -10.79 -5.35 8.58
C ARG A 82 -10.03 -5.93 9.77
#